data_AF-A0A1M3IX53-F1
#
_entry.id   AF-A0A1M3IX53-F1
#
_cell.length_a   1.000
_cell.length_b   1.000
_cell.length_c   1.000
_cell.angle_alpha   90.00
_cell.angle_beta   90.00
_cell.angle_gamma   90.00
#
_symmetry.space_group_name_H-M   'P 1'
#
loop_
_entity.id
_entity.type
_entity.pdbx_description
1 polymer ?
#
loop_
_entity_poly.entity_id
_entity_poly.type
_entity_poly.pdbx_seq_one_letter_code
_entity_poly.pdbx_strand_id
1 'polypeptide(L)'
;MMEKKKFIKKLENDFQIFDTRVSYISRVIEQESARKNSSLKKLNSVKSNLQEAFDIYKKLKLSSEQDWAVLRPFATKVFYQITRELSKLVQDIRRTNKTHAP
;
A
#
# COMPACT_ATOMS: atom_id res chain seq x y z
N MET A 1 13.16 -10.26 20.10
CA MET A 1 12.50 -9.03 20.63
C MET A 1 12.84 -7.72 19.92
N MET A 2 14.09 -7.23 19.88
CA MET A 2 14.39 -5.89 19.32
C MET A 2 14.16 -5.82 17.79
N GLU A 3 14.44 -6.91 17.06
CA GLU A 3 14.17 -7.02 15.62
C GLU A 3 12.67 -7.03 15.29
N LYS A 4 11.86 -7.77 16.05
CA LYS A 4 10.39 -7.76 15.93
C LYS A 4 9.83 -6.35 16.09
N LYS A 5 10.24 -5.63 17.13
CA LYS A 5 9.80 -4.23 17.34
C LYS A 5 10.22 -3.31 16.20
N LYS A 6 11.46 -3.42 15.70
CA LYS A 6 11.93 -2.67 14.53
C LYS A 6 11.11 -2.97 13.26
N PHE A 7 10.79 -4.24 13.05
CA PHE A 7 9.99 -4.67 11.91
C PHE A 7 8.55 -4.14 11.98
N ILE A 8 7.89 -4.24 13.14
CA ILE A 8 6.55 -3.68 13.36
C ILE A 8 6.53 -2.17 13.07
N LYS A 9 7.52 -1.42 13.59
CA LYS A 9 7.65 0.02 13.32
C LYS A 9 7.83 0.33 11.83
N LYS A 10 8.55 -0.52 11.10
CA LYS A 10 8.67 -0.39 9.64
C LYS A 10 7.29 -0.55 8.97
N LEU A 11 6.51 -1.56 9.35
CA LEU A 11 5.17 -1.76 8.79
C LEU A 11 4.24 -0.58 9.09
N GLU A 12 4.34 0.02 10.29
CA GLU A 12 3.60 1.23 10.64
C GLU A 12 3.94 2.41 9.72
N ASN A 13 5.23 2.62 9.45
CA ASN A 13 5.67 3.64 8.48
C ASN A 13 5.18 3.34 7.06
N ASP A 14 5.22 2.07 6.64
CA ASP A 14 4.71 1.66 5.33
C ASP A 14 3.21 1.98 5.20
N PHE A 15 2.41 1.77 6.25
CA PHE A 15 0.99 2.18 6.25
C PHE A 15 0.78 3.68 6.10
N GLN A 16 1.59 4.51 6.77
CA GLN A 16 1.51 5.97 6.60
C GLN A 16 1.81 6.38 5.15
N ILE A 17 2.78 5.72 4.52
CA ILE A 17 3.10 5.93 3.10
C ILE A 17 1.93 5.47 2.21
N PHE A 18 1.32 4.33 2.52
CA PHE A 18 0.17 3.83 1.77
C PHE A 18 -1.01 4.78 1.85
N ASP A 19 -1.34 5.29 3.04
CA ASP A 19 -2.43 6.23 3.25
C ASP A 19 -2.22 7.53 2.45
N THR A 20 -1.00 8.08 2.49
CA THR A 20 -0.62 9.26 1.70
C THR A 20 -0.82 9.03 0.19
N ARG A 21 -0.44 7.85 -0.31
CA ARG A 21 -0.55 7.51 -1.74
C ARG A 21 -1.99 7.25 -2.16
N VAL A 22 -2.77 6.54 -1.35
CA VAL A 22 -4.19 6.27 -1.59
C VAL A 22 -4.97 7.57 -1.63
N SER A 23 -4.73 8.48 -0.68
CA SER A 23 -5.32 9.81 -0.64
C SER A 23 -4.98 10.63 -1.89
N TYR A 24 -3.71 10.66 -2.31
CA TYR A 24 -3.31 11.32 -3.55
C TYR A 24 -4.02 10.75 -4.78
N ILE A 25 -4.02 9.42 -4.94
CA ILE A 25 -4.66 8.74 -6.08
C ILE A 25 -6.17 9.04 -6.10
N SER A 26 -6.83 8.95 -4.94
CA SER A 26 -8.28 9.17 -4.83
C SER A 26 -8.65 10.60 -5.23
N ARG A 27 -7.91 11.60 -4.73
CA ARG A 27 -8.12 13.01 -5.09
C ARG A 27 -7.99 13.24 -6.61
N VAL A 28 -6.99 12.64 -7.24
CA VAL A 28 -6.81 12.80 -8.70
C VAL A 28 -7.93 12.11 -9.48
N ILE A 29 -8.35 10.92 -9.05
CA ILE A 29 -9.49 10.20 -9.65
C ILE A 29 -10.79 11.01 -9.56
N GLU A 30 -11.02 11.70 -8.43
CA GLU A 30 -12.19 12.55 -8.24
C GLU A 30 -12.19 13.74 -9.19
N GLN A 31 -11.01 14.34 -9.43
CA GLN A 31 -10.83 15.50 -10.30
C GLN A 31 -10.93 15.14 -11.80
N GLU A 32 -10.58 13.92 -12.21
CA GLU A 32 -10.54 13.52 -13.62
C GLU A 32 -11.66 12.54 -14.00
N SER A 33 -12.79 13.08 -14.48
CA SER A 33 -13.98 12.35 -14.92
C SER A 33 -13.70 11.28 -15.99
N ALA A 34 -12.80 11.54 -16.93
CA ALA A 34 -12.43 10.61 -18.01
C ALA A 34 -11.53 9.43 -17.54
N ARG A 35 -10.85 9.56 -16.39
CA ARG A 35 -9.89 8.55 -15.88
C ARG A 35 -10.43 7.74 -14.71
N LYS A 36 -11.67 8.00 -14.29
CA LYS A 36 -12.33 7.32 -13.17
C LYS A 36 -12.27 5.80 -13.31
N ASN A 37 -12.64 5.22 -14.45
CA ASN A 37 -12.90 3.78 -14.49
C ASN A 37 -11.65 2.88 -14.35
N SER A 38 -10.53 3.19 -15.00
CA SER A 38 -9.35 2.30 -14.96
C SER A 38 -8.51 2.47 -13.69
N SER A 39 -8.28 3.72 -13.26
CA SER A 39 -7.53 4.04 -12.04
C SER A 39 -8.31 3.66 -10.79
N LEU A 40 -9.65 3.80 -10.78
CA LEU A 40 -10.50 3.35 -9.67
C LEU A 40 -10.50 1.83 -9.54
N LYS A 41 -10.56 1.08 -10.65
CA LYS A 41 -10.48 -0.38 -10.61
C LYS A 41 -9.15 -0.87 -10.04
N LYS A 42 -8.04 -0.26 -10.48
CA LYS A 42 -6.70 -0.56 -9.93
C LYS A 42 -6.61 -0.17 -8.45
N LEU A 43 -7.14 0.99 -8.04
CA LEU A 43 -7.15 1.40 -6.64
C LEU A 43 -7.97 0.44 -5.76
N ASN A 44 -9.13 0.00 -6.23
CA ASN A 44 -9.96 -0.97 -5.50
C ASN A 44 -9.26 -2.33 -5.35
N SER A 45 -8.52 -2.77 -6.37
CA SER A 45 -7.67 -3.97 -6.26
C SER A 45 -6.62 -3.82 -5.16
N VAL A 46 -5.97 -2.64 -5.08
CA VAL A 46 -4.97 -2.36 -4.04
C VAL A 46 -5.61 -2.26 -2.65
N LYS A 47 -6.84 -1.74 -2.53
CA LYS A 47 -7.58 -1.69 -1.24
C LYS A 47 -7.80 -3.08 -0.65
N SER A 48 -8.08 -4.10 -1.48
CA SER A 48 -8.17 -5.48 -1.02
C SER A 48 -6.84 -5.96 -0.41
N ASN A 49 -5.72 -5.67 -1.07
CA ASN A 49 -4.38 -6.02 -0.59
C ASN A 49 -4.01 -5.25 0.70
N LEU A 50 -4.49 -4.00 0.86
CA LEU A 50 -4.29 -3.21 2.08
C LEU A 50 -5.01 -3.81 3.29
N GLN A 51 -6.22 -4.34 3.10
CA GLN A 51 -6.94 -5.02 4.18
C GLN A 51 -6.18 -6.27 4.64
N GLU A 52 -5.70 -7.08 3.69
CA GLU A 52 -4.86 -8.25 4.00
C GLU A 52 -3.59 -7.85 4.76
N ALA A 53 -2.90 -6.79 4.33
CA ALA A 53 -1.72 -6.28 5.03
C ALA A 53 -2.01 -5.87 6.48
N PHE A 54 -3.17 -5.24 6.71
CA PHE A 54 -3.59 -4.81 8.04
C PHE A 54 -3.87 -5.99 8.96
N ASP A 55 -4.50 -7.04 8.44
CA ASP A 55 -4.77 -8.26 9.20
C ASP A 55 -3.47 -9.00 9.56
N ILE A 56 -2.50 -9.05 8.64
CA ILE A 56 -1.16 -9.58 8.91
C ILE A 56 -0.44 -8.76 9.98
N TYR A 57 -0.49 -7.43 9.89
CA TYR A 57 0.11 -6.53 10.88
C TYR A 57 -0.47 -6.76 12.28
N LYS A 58 -1.80 -6.86 12.40
CA LYS A 58 -2.48 -7.16 13.67
C LYS A 58 -2.00 -8.49 14.25
N LYS A 59 -1.96 -9.54 13.42
CA LYS A 59 -1.47 -10.85 13.83
C LYS A 59 -0.02 -10.76 14.33
N LEU A 60 0.88 -10.14 13.56
CA LEU A 60 2.29 -9.97 13.93
C LEU A 60 2.50 -9.21 15.24
N LYS A 61 1.67 -8.20 15.52
CA LYS A 61 1.75 -7.39 16.75
C LYS A 61 1.41 -8.21 17.99
N LEU A 62 0.47 -9.15 17.87
CA LEU A 62 -0.02 -10.00 18.97
C LEU A 62 0.70 -11.36 19.05
N SER A 63 1.47 -11.73 18.03
CA SER A 63 2.00 -13.08 17.89
C SER A 63 3.12 -13.44 18.87
N SER A 64 3.36 -14.73 19.05
CA SER A 64 4.61 -15.22 19.65
C SER A 64 5.82 -14.97 18.72
N GLU A 65 7.05 -15.23 19.19
CA GLU A 65 8.26 -15.20 18.35
C GLU A 65 8.25 -16.35 17.30
N GLN A 66 7.56 -17.46 17.58
CA GLN A 66 7.47 -18.62 16.69
C GLN A 66 6.55 -18.32 15.49
N ASP A 67 5.38 -17.73 15.77
CA ASP A 67 4.46 -17.23 14.75
C ASP A 67 5.06 -16.08 13.93
N TRP A 68 5.89 -15.25 14.56
CA TRP A 68 6.59 -14.17 13.87
C TRP A 68 7.46 -14.71 12.73
N ALA A 69 8.10 -15.89 12.92
CA ALA A 69 9.06 -16.43 11.95
C ALA A 69 8.37 -16.84 10.65
N VAL A 70 7.14 -17.31 10.78
CA VAL A 70 6.27 -17.68 9.67
C VAL A 70 5.64 -16.44 9.04
N LEU A 71 5.19 -15.49 9.84
CA LEU A 71 4.44 -14.33 9.37
C LEU A 71 5.32 -13.22 8.76
N ARG A 72 6.59 -13.08 9.17
CA ARG A 72 7.47 -12.01 8.65
C ARG A 72 7.71 -12.11 7.14
N PRO A 73 8.10 -13.26 6.57
CA PRO A 73 8.30 -13.38 5.13
C PRO A 73 7.02 -13.04 4.36
N PHE A 74 5.87 -13.50 4.88
CA PHE A 74 4.57 -13.23 4.30
C PHE A 74 4.23 -11.73 4.31
N ALA A 75 4.36 -11.07 5.46
CA ALA A 75 4.20 -9.63 5.59
C ALA A 75 5.13 -8.86 4.65
N THR A 76 6.39 -9.27 4.57
CA THR A 76 7.38 -8.61 3.70
C THR A 76 6.94 -8.67 2.23
N LYS A 77 6.45 -9.83 1.77
CA LYS A 77 5.96 -10.00 0.39
C LYS A 77 4.74 -9.13 0.11
N VAL A 78 3.76 -9.14 1.01
CA VAL A 78 2.50 -8.38 0.85
C VAL A 78 2.76 -6.88 0.84
N PHE A 79 3.52 -6.36 1.81
CA PHE A 79 3.85 -4.93 1.89
C PHE A 79 4.68 -4.47 0.69
N TYR A 80 5.61 -5.30 0.20
CA TYR A 80 6.37 -5.00 -1.01
C TYR A 80 5.47 -4.92 -2.24
N GLN A 81 4.52 -5.85 -2.40
CA GLN A 81 3.57 -5.84 -3.51
C GLN A 81 2.71 -4.57 -3.51
N ILE A 82 2.16 -4.19 -2.36
CA ILE A 82 1.36 -2.97 -2.22
C ILE A 82 2.18 -1.73 -2.54
N THR A 83 3.41 -1.66 -2.01
CA THR A 83 4.34 -0.57 -2.31
C THR A 83 4.56 -0.43 -3.81
N ARG A 84 4.80 -1.54 -4.51
CA ARG A 84 5.02 -1.58 -5.96
C ARG A 84 3.78 -1.12 -6.73
N GLU A 85 2.61 -1.63 -6.37
CA GLU A 85 1.34 -1.32 -7.04
C GLU A 85 0.97 0.16 -6.86
N LEU A 86 1.06 0.69 -5.64
CA LEU A 86 0.82 2.11 -5.36
C LEU A 86 1.85 3.01 -6.05
N SER A 87 3.14 2.65 -6.04
CA SER A 87 4.17 3.40 -6.76
C SER A 87 3.88 3.47 -8.25
N LYS A 88 3.50 2.34 -8.85
CA LYS A 88 3.16 2.27 -10.28
C LYS A 88 1.94 3.13 -10.59
N LEU A 89 0.89 3.06 -9.77
CA LEU A 89 -0.29 3.91 -9.90
C LEU A 89 0.03 5.40 -9.84
N VAL A 90 0.84 5.83 -8.86
CA VAL A 90 1.28 7.22 -8.73
C VAL A 90 2.09 7.66 -9.96
N GLN A 91 2.97 6.80 -10.47
CA GLN A 91 3.77 7.09 -11.66
C GLN A 91 2.89 7.17 -12.92
N ASP A 92 1.96 6.24 -13.12
CA ASP A 92 1.02 6.23 -14.24
C ASP A 92 0.21 7.55 -14.25
N ILE A 93 -0.32 7.98 -13.10
CA ILE A 93 -1.04 9.24 -12.95
C ILE A 93 -0.13 10.44 -13.27
N ARG A 94 1.09 10.48 -12.70
CA ARG A 94 2.02 11.59 -12.93
C ARG A 94 2.47 11.71 -14.38
N ARG A 95 2.73 10.59 -15.06
CA ARG A 95 3.10 10.58 -16.48
C ARG A 95 1.97 11.15 -17.33
N THR A 96 0.75 10.71 -17.08
CA THR A 96 -0.41 11.16 -17.84
C THR A 96 -0.72 12.65 -17.60
N ASN A 97 -0.47 13.18 -16.40
CA ASN A 97 -0.62 14.62 -16.12
C ASN A 97 0.45 15.48 -16.79
N LYS A 98 1.67 14.97 -17.02
CA LYS A 98 2.73 15.72 -17.72
C LYS A 98 2.47 15.85 -19.22
N THR A 99 1.78 14.90 -19.83
CA THR A 99 1.47 14.92 -21.27
C THR A 99 0.32 15.88 -21.63
N HIS A 100 -0.37 16.44 -20.64
CA HIS A 100 -1.47 17.41 -20.82
C HIS A 100 -1.18 18.78 -20.18
N ALA A 101 0.09 19.07 -19.84
CA ALA A 101 0.49 20.43 -19.50
C ALA A 101 0.54 21.26 -20.80
N PRO A 102 -0.11 22.44 -20.87
CA PRO A 102 -0.08 23.32 -22.04
C PRO A 102 1.33 23.82 -22.36
#